data_AF-N0BD37-F1
#
_entry.id   AF-N0BD37-F1
#
_cell.length_a   1.000
_cell.length_b   1.000
_cell.length_c   1.000
_cell.angle_alpha   90.00
_cell.angle_beta   90.00
_cell.angle_gamma   90.00
#
_symmetry.space_group_name_H-M   'P 1'
#
loop_
_entity.id
_entity.type
_entity.pdbx_description
1 polymer ?
#
loop_
_entity_poly.entity_id
_entity_poly.type
_entity_poly.pdbx_seq_one_letter_code
_entity_poly.pdbx_strand_id
1 'polypeptide(L)' 'MKMNEIRKMSREEKIKKLRELENELLRVRTQVRSGGSIENPGIVRAIRKDIARVKLALREEGYRA' A
#
# COMPACT_ATOMS: atom_id res chain seq x y z
N MET A 1 5.03 -4.20 -5.40
CA MET A 1 6.25 -3.35 -5.43
C MET A 1 7.49 -4.10 -4.95
N LYS A 2 8.68 -3.73 -5.45
CA LYS A 2 9.97 -4.25 -4.95
C LYS A 2 10.48 -3.38 -3.81
N MET A 3 11.08 -3.99 -2.79
CA MET A 3 11.60 -3.26 -1.61
C MET A 3 12.69 -2.24 -1.98
N ASN A 4 13.57 -2.61 -2.91
CA ASN A 4 14.69 -1.76 -3.33
C ASN A 4 14.22 -0.45 -3.98
N GLU A 5 13.08 -0.46 -4.68
CA GLU A 5 12.48 0.74 -5.27
C GLU A 5 11.94 1.64 -4.15
N ILE A 6 11.23 1.07 -3.19
CA ILE A 6 10.67 1.80 -2.05
C ILE A 6 11.77 2.51 -1.27
N ARG A 7 12.89 1.84 -0.97
CA ARG A 7 13.99 2.43 -0.20
C ARG A 7 14.62 3.65 -0.88
N LYS A 8 14.65 3.68 -2.22
CA LYS A 8 15.20 4.81 -3.02
C LYS A 8 14.29 6.04 -3.02
N MET A 9 13.01 5.91 -2.70
CA MET A 9 12.07 7.03 -2.62
C MET A 9 12.42 7.94 -1.44
N SER A 10 12.11 9.22 -1.53
CA SER A 10 12.19 10.12 -0.40
C SER A 10 11.15 9.77 0.68
N ARG A 11 11.34 10.24 1.90
CA ARG A 11 10.38 10.03 3.00
C ARG A 11 9.00 10.58 2.66
N GLU A 12 8.92 11.73 2.03
CA GLU A 12 7.66 12.35 1.59
C GLU A 12 6.97 11.53 0.51
N GLU A 13 7.73 11.02 -0.46
CA GLU A 13 7.23 10.13 -1.50
C GLU A 13 6.69 8.82 -0.92
N LYS A 14 7.40 8.23 0.06
CA LYS A 14 6.93 7.03 0.79
C LYS A 14 5.60 7.31 1.51
N ILE A 15 5.47 8.44 2.20
CA ILE A 15 4.23 8.82 2.90
C ILE A 15 3.09 9.06 1.90
N LYS A 16 3.35 9.77 0.80
CA LYS A 16 2.37 9.97 -0.27
C LYS A 16 1.91 8.64 -0.85
N LYS A 17 2.86 7.75 -1.17
CA LYS A 17 2.58 6.41 -1.70
C LYS A 17 1.79 5.55 -0.73
N LEU A 18 2.09 5.64 0.56
CA LEU A 18 1.35 4.94 1.61
C LEU A 18 -0.13 5.36 1.60
N ARG A 19 -0.42 6.66 1.55
CA ARG A 19 -1.79 7.19 1.49
C ARG A 19 -2.52 6.74 0.21
N GLU A 20 -1.84 6.75 -0.93
CA GLU A 20 -2.40 6.26 -2.19
C GLU A 20 -2.82 4.79 -2.09
N LEU A 21 -1.96 3.93 -1.55
CA LEU A 21 -2.23 2.50 -1.38
C LEU A 21 -3.35 2.23 -0.37
N GLU A 22 -3.42 3.00 0.72
CA GLU A 22 -4.50 2.88 1.71
C GLU A 22 -5.86 3.29 1.10
N ASN A 23 -5.89 4.35 0.29
CA ASN A 23 -7.10 4.75 -0.46
C ASN A 23 -7.50 3.71 -1.51
N GLU A 24 -6.53 3.12 -2.21
CA GLU A 24 -6.79 2.03 -3.16
C GLU A 24 -7.37 0.80 -2.46
N LEU A 25 -6.79 0.41 -1.32
CA LEU A 25 -7.32 -0.69 -0.51
C LEU A 25 -8.77 -0.43 -0.08
N LEU A 26 -9.09 0.80 0.31
CA LEU A 26 -10.45 1.19 0.68
C LEU A 26 -11.40 1.02 -0.50
N ARG A 27 -11.06 1.56 -1.68
CA ARG A 27 -11.88 1.44 -2.90
C ARG A 27 -12.16 -0.02 -3.25
N VAL A 28 -11.11 -0.85 -3.30
CA VAL A 28 -11.26 -2.27 -3.63
C VAL A 28 -12.15 -2.97 -2.60
N ARG A 29 -11.93 -2.74 -1.30
CA ARG A 29 -12.77 -3.33 -0.24
C ARG A 29 -14.23 -2.94 -0.35
N THR A 30 -14.51 -1.67 -0.65
CA THR A 30 -15.88 -1.19 -0.86
C THR A 30 -16.52 -1.90 -2.05
N GLN A 31 -15.81 -2.03 -3.18
CA GLN A 31 -16.30 -2.77 -4.34
C GLN A 31 -16.63 -4.24 -4.01
N VAL A 32 -15.74 -4.94 -3.30
CA VAL A 32 -16.01 -6.32 -2.86
C VAL A 32 -17.26 -6.38 -1.99
N ARG A 33 -17.36 -5.46 -1.03
CA ARG A 33 -18.45 -5.44 -0.04
C ARG A 33 -19.80 -5.11 -0.67
N SER A 34 -19.83 -4.26 -1.69
CA SER A 34 -21.03 -3.94 -2.47
C SER A 34 -21.48 -5.08 -3.38
N GLY A 35 -20.81 -6.24 -3.36
CA GLY A 35 -21.12 -7.38 -4.23
C GLY A 35 -20.57 -7.23 -5.65
N GLY A 36 -19.66 -6.27 -5.88
CA GLY A 36 -18.98 -6.09 -7.14
C GLY A 36 -17.99 -7.23 -7.40
N SER A 37 -17.94 -7.70 -8.64
CA SER A 37 -16.90 -8.64 -9.06
C SER A 37 -15.55 -7.93 -9.15
N ILE A 38 -14.48 -8.66 -8.83
CA ILE A 38 -13.10 -8.19 -8.95
C ILE A 38 -12.40 -9.15 -9.90
N GLU A 39 -11.74 -8.62 -10.91
CA GLU A 39 -11.02 -9.43 -11.90
C GLU A 39 -9.86 -10.23 -11.27
N ASN A 40 -9.24 -9.68 -10.23
CA ASN A 40 -8.12 -10.31 -9.53
C ASN A 40 -8.40 -10.42 -8.02
N PRO A 41 -8.82 -11.60 -7.51
CA PRO A 41 -9.04 -11.83 -6.08
C PRO A 41 -7.80 -11.57 -5.22
N GLY A 42 -6.60 -11.71 -5.80
CA GLY A 42 -5.32 -11.51 -5.13
C GLY A 42 -4.96 -10.05 -4.89
N ILE A 43 -5.69 -9.09 -5.48
CA ILE A 43 -5.31 -7.68 -5.47
C ILE A 43 -5.31 -7.07 -4.05
N VAL A 44 -6.29 -7.44 -3.22
CA VAL A 44 -6.36 -7.01 -1.82
C VAL A 44 -5.12 -7.46 -1.05
N ARG A 45 -4.66 -8.70 -1.27
CA ARG A 45 -3.46 -9.25 -0.63
C ARG A 45 -2.20 -8.55 -1.15
N ALA A 46 -2.13 -8.24 -2.44
CA ALA A 46 -1.02 -7.53 -3.05
C ALA A 46 -0.87 -6.12 -2.46
N ILE A 47 -1.96 -5.33 -2.43
CA ILE A 47 -1.96 -3.96 -1.87
C ILE A 47 -1.57 -3.99 -0.39
N ARG A 48 -2.11 -4.92 0.41
CA ARG A 48 -1.72 -5.07 1.83
C ARG A 48 -0.22 -5.33 2.01
N LYS A 49 0.38 -6.15 1.15
CA LYS A 49 1.83 -6.42 1.19
C LYS A 49 2.63 -5.17 0.80
N ASP A 50 2.18 -4.41 -0.19
CA ASP A 50 2.86 -3.18 -0.58
C ASP A 50 2.79 -2.11 0.50
N ILE A 51 1.63 -1.94 1.16
CA ILE A 51 1.49 -1.09 2.36
C ILE A 51 2.48 -1.50 3.45
N ALA A 52 2.57 -2.80 3.75
CA ALA A 52 3.49 -3.30 4.79
C ALA A 52 4.96 -3.01 4.45
N ARG A 53 5.35 -3.13 3.18
CA ARG A 53 6.72 -2.81 2.73
C ARG A 53 7.04 -1.32 2.88
N VAL A 54 6.10 -0.44 2.52
CA VAL A 54 6.28 1.01 2.67
C VAL A 54 6.37 1.40 4.15
N LYS A 55 5.50 0.85 5.01
CA LYS A 55 5.56 1.07 6.46
C LYS A 55 6.88 0.59 7.06
N LEU A 56 7.41 -0.56 6.58
CA LEU A 56 8.70 -1.06 7.03
C LEU A 56 9.83 -0.10 6.64
N ALA A 57 9.91 0.32 5.38
CA ALA A 57 10.94 1.26 4.93
C ALA A 57 10.89 2.61 5.68
N LEU A 58 9.69 3.13 5.96
CA LEU A 58 9.52 4.32 6.79
C LEU A 58 10.04 4.10 8.21
N ARG A 59 9.75 2.93 8.81
CA ARG A 59 10.21 2.58 10.15
C ARG A 59 11.73 2.41 10.23
N GLU A 60 12.36 1.88 9.18
CA GLU A 60 13.83 1.82 9.03
C GLU A 60 14.45 3.24 9.12
N GLU A 61 13.74 4.27 8.65
CA GLU A 61 14.15 5.69 8.71
C GLU A 61 13.73 6.41 10.00
N GLY A 62 13.25 5.66 11.00
CA GLY A 62 12.79 6.24 12.28
C GLY A 62 11.44 6.96 12.20
N TYR A 63 10.68 6.79 11.13
CA TYR A 63 9.29 7.27 11.09
C TYR A 63 8.47 6.55 12.16
N ARG A 64 7.90 7.33 13.07
CA ARG A 64 6.88 6.89 14.02
C ARG A 64 5.59 7.61 13.63
N ALA A 65 4.57 6.83 13.30
CA ALA A 65 3.23 7.32 12.99
C ALA A 65 2.48 7.63 14.28
#